data_AF-A0A939RBG7-F1
#
_entry.id   AF-A0A939RBG7-F1
#
_cell.length_a   1.000
_cell.length_b   1.000
_cell.length_c   1.000
_cell.angle_alpha   90.00
_cell.angle_beta   90.00
_cell.angle_gamma   90.00
#
_symmetry.space_group_name_H-M   'P 1'
#
loop_
_entity.id
_entity.type
_entity.pdbx_description
1 polymer ?
#
loop_
_entity_poly.entity_id
_entity_poly.type
_entity_poly.pdbx_seq_one_letter_code
_entity_poly.pdbx_strand_id
1 'polypeptide(L)' 'FKVLDSSTNFLFISHKGVKAKDIFADLRNRGIFVRHWDKPRIDNYLRVTIGTDAQMKKLYEALGEILG' A
#
# COMPACT_ATOMS: atom_id res chain seq x y z
N PHE A 1 4.92 -6.58 -6.56
CA PHE A 1 4.36 -6.66 -5.19
C PHE A 1 4.07 -8.11 -4.84
N LYS A 2 4.07 -8.46 -3.55
CA LYS A 2 3.42 -9.66 -3.02
C LYS A 2 2.06 -9.23 -2.47
N VAL A 3 0.99 -9.77 -3.04
CA VAL A 3 -0.39 -9.54 -2.62
C VAL A 3 -0.88 -10.82 -1.97
N LEU A 4 -1.49 -10.71 -0.78
CA LEU A 4 -2.14 -11.85 -0.15
C LEU A 4 -3.58 -11.97 -0.66
N ASP A 5 -4.08 -13.19 -0.76
CA ASP A 5 -5.47 -13.44 -1.08
C ASP A 5 -6.36 -12.75 -0.05
N SER A 6 -7.38 -12.04 -0.55
CA SER A 6 -8.36 -11.36 0.29
C SER A 6 -9.75 -11.80 -0.07
N SER A 7 -10.56 -11.99 0.96
CA SER A 7 -11.99 -12.29 0.84
C SER A 7 -12.86 -11.11 1.25
N THR A 8 -12.30 -9.89 1.32
CA THR A 8 -13.00 -8.70 1.82
C THR A 8 -12.53 -7.41 1.11
N ASN A 9 -13.02 -6.26 1.56
CA ASN A 9 -12.81 -4.94 0.95
C ASN A 9 -11.43 -4.31 1.22
N PHE A 10 -10.40 -5.11 1.54
CA PHE A 10 -9.03 -4.62 1.69
C PHE A 10 -8.01 -5.65 1.21
N LEU A 11 -6.84 -5.19 0.78
CA LEU A 11 -5.70 -6.02 0.37
C LEU A 11 -4.53 -5.81 1.32
N PHE A 12 -3.81 -6.89 1.61
CA PHE A 12 -2.49 -6.83 2.22
C PHE A 12 -1.43 -6.95 1.13
N ILE A 13 -0.63 -5.90 0.98
CA ILE A 13 0.43 -5.83 -0.03
C ILE A 13 1.78 -5.58 0.62
N SER A 14 2.82 -6.22 0.10
CA SER A 14 4.20 -5.92 0.45
C SER A 14 5.05 -5.79 -0.80
N HIS A 15 6.15 -5.06 -0.70
CA HIS A 15 7.13 -4.93 -1.77
C HIS A 15 8.48 -5.51 -1.32
N LYS A 16 9.20 -6.16 -2.25
CA LYS A 16 10.46 -6.85 -1.92
C LYS A 16 11.65 -5.90 -1.84
N GLY A 17 11.70 -4.86 -2.68
CA GLY A 17 12.85 -3.94 -2.78
C GLY A 17 12.74 -2.66 -1.95
N VAL A 18 11.55 -2.30 -1.49
CA VAL A 18 11.21 -1.03 -0.85
C VAL A 18 10.37 -1.35 0.37
N LYS A 19 10.70 -0.78 1.52
CA LYS A 19 10.00 -1.06 2.77
C LYS A 19 8.61 -0.45 2.74
N ALA A 20 7.63 -1.16 3.29
CA ALA A 20 6.26 -0.66 3.41
C ALA A 20 6.18 0.68 4.14
N LYS A 21 7.06 0.93 5.11
CA LYS A 21 7.14 2.22 5.82
C LYS A 21 7.39 3.41 4.90
N ASP A 22 8.30 3.25 3.95
CA ASP A 22 8.71 4.31 3.03
C ASP A 22 7.58 4.58 2.03
N ILE A 23 7.00 3.51 1.47
CA ILE A 23 5.81 3.60 0.61
C ILE A 23 4.65 4.27 1.36
N PHE A 24 4.43 3.92 2.64
CA PHE A 24 3.38 4.54 3.45
C PHE A 24 3.60 6.04 3.63
N ALA A 25 4.84 6.47 3.92
CA ALA A 25 5.17 7.88 4.08
C ALA A 25 4.92 8.66 2.79
N ASP A 26 5.35 8.13 1.64
CA ASP A 26 5.16 8.78 0.34
C ASP A 26 3.69 8.83 -0.09
N LEU A 27 2.95 7.74 0.09
CA LEU A 27 1.51 7.72 -0.16
C LEU A 27 0.79 8.77 0.70
N ARG A 28 1.17 8.89 1.97
CA ARG A 28 0.59 9.88 2.88
C ARG A 28 0.91 11.31 2.45
N ASN A 29 2.12 11.59 1.97
CA ASN A 29 2.51 12.89 1.44
C ASN A 29 1.69 13.28 0.19
N ARG A 30 1.27 12.28 -0.60
CA ARG A 30 0.40 12.43 -1.78
C ARG A 30 -1.10 12.50 -1.43
N GLY A 31 -1.46 12.50 -0.14
CA GLY A 31 -2.85 12.52 0.32
C GLY A 31 -3.58 11.18 0.21
N ILE A 32 -2.85 10.08 0.02
CA ILE A 32 -3.39 8.72 -0.08
C ILE A 32 -3.20 8.03 1.27
N PHE A 33 -4.31 7.78 1.97
CA PHE A 33 -4.30 7.19 3.30
C PHE A 33 -4.47 5.68 3.22
N VAL A 34 -3.38 4.95 3.48
CA VAL A 34 -3.39 3.49 3.68
C VAL A 34 -3.06 3.17 5.14
N ARG A 35 -3.15 1.90 5.54
CA ARG A 35 -2.77 1.48 6.90
C ARG A 35 -1.45 0.72 6.86
N HIS A 36 -0.55 1.10 7.76
CA HIS A 36 0.70 0.39 8.05
C HIS A 36 0.78 0.09 9.55
N TRP A 37 1.45 -0.99 9.93
CA TRP A 37 1.70 -1.35 11.32
C TRP A 37 3.19 -1.60 11.54
N ASP A 38 3.73 -1.01 12.60
CA ASP A 38 5.10 -1.25 13.05
C ASP A 38 5.12 -2.44 14.02
N LYS A 39 4.88 -3.64 13.48
CA LYS A 39 4.95 -4.90 14.24
C LYS A 39 5.89 -5.87 13.52
N PRO A 40 6.82 -6.56 14.20
CA PRO A 40 7.90 -7.35 13.55
C PRO A 40 7.45 -8.39 12.52
N ARG A 41 6.19 -8.84 12.57
CA ARG A 41 5.65 -9.86 11.66
C ARG A 41 4.96 -9.28 10.42
N ILE A 42 4.56 -8.01 10.46
CA ILE A 42 3.76 -7.32 9.43
C ILE A 42 4.27 -5.92 9.11
N ASP A 43 5.48 -5.59 9.58
CA ASP A 43 6.15 -4.31 9.39
C ASP A 43 6.44 -4.00 7.92
N ASN A 44 6.52 -5.02 7.08
CA ASN A 44 6.68 -4.85 5.65
C ASN A 44 5.36 -4.98 4.85
N TYR A 45 4.19 -4.87 5.50
CA TYR A 45 2.89 -4.94 4.82
C TYR A 45 2.07 -3.66 4.96
N LEU A 46 1.43 -3.28 3.86
CA LEU A 46 0.41 -2.24 3.79
C LEU A 46 -0.96 -2.89 3.67
N ARG A 47 -1.92 -2.42 4.46
CA ARG A 47 -3.34 -2.69 4.22
C ARG A 47 -3.94 -1.54 3.44
N VAL A 48 -4.29 -1.83 2.19
CA VAL A 48 -5.01 -0.94 1.29
C VAL A 48 -6.49 -1.30 1.35
N THR A 49 -7.36 -0.32 1.60
CA THR A 49 -8.81 -0.54 1.49
C THR A 49 -9.23 -0.28 0.05
N ILE A 50 -10.06 -1.16 -0.52
CA ILE A 50 -10.56 -1.00 -1.88
C ILE A 50 -11.69 0.03 -1.84
N GLY A 51 -11.42 1.17 -2.48
CA GLY A 51 -12.36 2.27 -2.64
C GLY A 51 -12.97 2.29 -4.03
N THR A 52 -13.24 3.49 -4.54
CA THR A 52 -13.72 3.68 -5.92
C THR A 52 -12.61 3.50 -6.95
N ASP A 53 -12.97 3.21 -8.19
CA ASP A 53 -12.00 3.04 -9.29
C ASP A 53 -11.08 4.25 -9.46
N ALA A 54 -11.61 5.47 -9.27
CA ALA A 54 -10.82 6.69 -9.33
C ALA A 54 -9.78 6.79 -8.19
N GLN A 55 -10.14 6.34 -6.98
CA GLN A 55 -9.19 6.27 -5.85
C GLN A 55 -8.13 5.19 -6.10
N MET A 56 -8.54 4.02 -6.60
CA MET A 56 -7.63 2.93 -6.92
C MET A 56 -6.66 3.32 -8.05
N LYS A 57 -7.12 4.05 -9.06
CA LYS A 57 -6.25 4.58 -10.13
C LYS A 57 -5.17 5.51 -9.59
N LYS A 58 -5.55 6.47 -8.73
CA LYS A 58 -4.58 7.37 -8.06
C LYS A 58 -3.56 6.60 -7.22
N LEU A 59 -3.99 5.53 -6.55
CA LEU A 59 -3.09 4.65 -5.82
C LEU A 59 -2.09 3.96 -6.75
N TYR A 60 -2.54 3.39 -7.87
CA TYR A 60 -1.65 2.72 -8.82
C TYR A 60 -0.62 3.68 -9.43
N GLU A 61 -1.04 4.88 -9.80
CA GLU A 61 -0.16 5.94 -10.32
C GLU A 61 0.91 6.31 -9.26
N ALA A 62 0.48 6.59 -8.02
CA ALA A 62 1.41 6.90 -6.94
C ALA A 62 2.38 5.75 -6.64
N LEU A 63 1.91 4.50 -6.63
CA LEU A 63 2.76 3.33 -6.42
C LEU A 63 3.75 3.13 -7.58
N GLY A 64 3.36 3.42 -8.82
CA GLY A 64 4.26 3.41 -9.97
C GLY A 64 5.38 4.43 -9.81
N GLU A 65 5.04 5.67 -9.45
CA GLU A 65 6.04 6.73 -9.23
C GLU A 65 6.98 6.46 -8.04
N ILE A 66 6.48 5.84 -6.96
CA ILE A 66 7.30 5.48 -5.79
C ILE A 66 8.27 4.34 -6.12
N LEU A 67 7.89 3.42 -7.00
CA LEU A 67 8.68 2.21 -7.27
C LEU A 67 9.62 2.32 -8.47
N GLY A 68 9.38 3.25 -9.40
CA GLY A 68 10.20 3.43 -10.60
C GLY A 68 9.94 2.38 -11.66
#